data_AF-A0A1E7JPY3-F1
#
_entry.id   AF-A0A1E7JPY3-F1
#
_cell.length_a   1.000
_cell.length_b   1.000
_cell.length_c   1.000
_cell.angle_alpha   90.00
_cell.angle_beta   90.00
_cell.angle_gamma   90.00
#
_symmetry.space_group_name_H-M   'P 1'
#
loop_
_entity.id
_entity.type
_entity.pdbx_description
1 polymer ?
#
loop_
_entity_poly.entity_id
_entity_poly.type
_entity_poly.pdbx_seq_one_letter_code
_entity_poly.pdbx_strand_id
1 'polypeptide(L)'
;MVHEGALLESQTLRASVAERTEALDKVKLLSLLPDGLHVTTRMVADYFEVTERTVNRLMQRHREELTENGMRTLRGSELELFKRDTLSLFPESYPQPRSNLALFTRRAVLNVAMLLRDSDVARRVRTYLLDAEQTGRAAPRTPRPGPGPRAGSGPVDESVVRSLIAWLDERIAQSVAEQHARHPSGFQGVDETLVRRLAEETVRGVIGRTIVPLLNQAIESQREVRRQLAENEAEMIQLRRVLREHEAAGSMAALDAMNGREFERHVAWLCRRDGCAQVTVTGGHGDAGADVLGYTADGRRLVVQCKARTPSSSITSGDVQGFIGMARLEYKADVALLVATAPFTRDALLMAARHEVTAVHRGLLEAWNNGAKLRVLE
;
A
#
# COMPACT_ATOMS: atom_id res chain seq x y z
N MET A 1 -18.70 -14.53 -21.01
CA MET A 1 -17.33 -14.16 -20.58
C MET A 1 -16.41 -15.22 -21.14
N VAL A 2 -15.48 -14.86 -22.03
CA VAL A 2 -14.53 -15.84 -22.58
C VAL A 2 -13.54 -16.17 -21.48
N HIS A 3 -13.43 -17.45 -21.11
CA HIS A 3 -12.48 -17.86 -20.08
C HIS A 3 -11.05 -17.66 -20.59
N GLU A 4 -10.22 -16.99 -19.78
CA GLU A 4 -8.78 -16.81 -19.98
C GLU A 4 -8.02 -18.12 -20.27
N GLY A 5 -8.60 -19.26 -19.86
CA GLY A 5 -8.11 -20.61 -20.16
C GLY A 5 -8.06 -20.96 -21.64
N ALA A 6 -8.86 -20.29 -22.49
CA ALA A 6 -8.87 -20.56 -23.93
C ALA A 6 -7.51 -20.29 -24.60
N LEU A 7 -6.78 -19.29 -24.11
CA LEU A 7 -5.42 -18.97 -24.61
C LEU A 7 -4.35 -19.93 -24.07
N LEU A 8 -4.62 -20.64 -22.97
CA LEU A 8 -3.73 -21.68 -22.46
C LEU A 8 -3.84 -22.97 -23.28
N GLU A 9 -5.05 -23.30 -23.74
CA GLU A 9 -5.35 -24.57 -24.39
C GLU A 9 -5.14 -24.55 -25.91
N SER A 10 -5.36 -23.40 -26.57
CA SER A 10 -5.34 -23.33 -28.05
C SER A 10 -4.19 -22.48 -28.59
N GLN A 11 -3.29 -23.12 -29.35
CA GLN A 11 -2.19 -22.45 -30.07
C GLN A 11 -2.70 -21.54 -31.21
N THR A 12 -3.81 -21.89 -31.86
CA THR A 12 -4.37 -21.09 -32.96
C THR A 12 -4.95 -19.76 -32.47
N LEU A 13 -5.54 -19.76 -31.27
CA LEU A 13 -6.00 -18.53 -30.61
C LEU A 13 -4.82 -17.65 -30.15
N ARG A 14 -3.69 -18.25 -29.74
CA ARG A 14 -2.47 -17.48 -29.44
C ARG A 14 -1.89 -16.82 -30.69
N ALA A 15 -1.88 -17.53 -31.82
CA ALA A 15 -1.41 -17.00 -33.08
C ALA A 15 -2.24 -15.80 -33.58
N SER A 16 -3.57 -15.80 -33.37
CA SER A 16 -4.44 -14.69 -33.82
C SER A 16 -4.22 -13.38 -33.03
N VAL A 17 -3.73 -13.46 -31.79
CA VAL A 17 -3.49 -12.28 -30.94
C VAL A 17 -2.00 -11.92 -30.78
N ALA A 18 -1.09 -12.66 -31.41
CA ALA A 18 0.36 -12.52 -31.25
C ALA A 18 0.93 -11.14 -31.63
N GLU A 19 0.27 -10.40 -32.52
CA GLU A 19 0.71 -9.06 -32.96
C GLU A 19 0.27 -7.93 -32.00
N ARG A 20 -0.63 -8.21 -31.04
CA ARG A 20 -1.22 -7.19 -30.15
C ARG A 20 -0.33 -6.88 -28.94
N THR A 21 0.90 -6.46 -29.21
CA THR A 21 1.93 -6.20 -28.17
C THR A 21 1.65 -4.99 -27.28
N GLU A 22 0.67 -4.14 -27.63
CA GLU A 22 0.19 -3.01 -26.83
C GLU A 22 -0.47 -3.45 -25.52
N ALA A 23 -0.97 -4.69 -25.45
CA ALA A 23 -1.60 -5.24 -24.25
C ALA A 23 -0.65 -5.32 -23.05
N LEU A 24 0.66 -5.42 -23.30
CA LEU A 24 1.67 -5.44 -22.24
C LEU A 24 1.69 -4.10 -21.50
N ASP A 25 1.85 -2.99 -22.23
CA ASP A 25 2.00 -1.66 -21.62
C ASP A 25 0.75 -1.19 -20.87
N LYS A 26 -0.42 -1.70 -21.23
CA LYS A 26 -1.69 -1.42 -20.53
C LYS A 26 -1.77 -2.08 -19.16
N VAL A 27 -1.08 -3.19 -18.96
CA VAL A 27 -1.10 -3.93 -17.69
C VAL A 27 0.05 -3.50 -16.79
N LYS A 28 1.27 -3.40 -17.33
CA LYS A 28 2.49 -3.01 -16.61
C LYS A 28 3.51 -2.48 -17.63
N LEU A 29 4.32 -1.49 -17.25
CA LEU A 29 5.37 -0.99 -18.14
C LEU A 29 6.48 -2.05 -18.27
N LEU A 30 6.77 -2.44 -19.52
CA LEU A 30 7.82 -3.40 -19.84
C LEU A 30 9.17 -2.68 -19.97
N SER A 31 10.12 -3.03 -19.11
CA SER A 31 11.51 -2.61 -19.26
C SER A 31 12.13 -3.32 -20.46
N LEU A 32 12.85 -2.57 -21.30
CA LEU A 32 13.52 -3.09 -22.50
C LEU A 32 15.04 -3.00 -22.33
N LEU A 33 15.77 -3.82 -23.09
CA LEU A 33 17.20 -3.68 -23.27
C LEU A 33 17.53 -2.40 -24.04
N PRO A 34 18.79 -1.90 -23.95
CA PRO A 34 19.23 -0.71 -24.67
C PRO A 34 19.04 -0.78 -26.19
N ASP A 35 18.91 -1.95 -26.79
CA ASP A 35 18.57 -2.01 -28.22
C ASP A 35 17.13 -1.54 -28.54
N GLY A 36 16.30 -1.30 -27.53
CA GLY A 36 14.90 -0.88 -27.66
C GLY A 36 13.97 -1.98 -28.18
N LEU A 37 14.46 -3.22 -28.32
CA LEU A 37 13.77 -4.29 -29.04
C LEU A 37 13.64 -5.57 -28.23
N HIS A 38 14.63 -5.88 -27.39
CA HIS A 38 14.69 -7.17 -26.70
C HIS A 38 14.53 -7.03 -25.18
N VAL A 39 14.14 -8.14 -24.57
CA VAL A 39 14.00 -8.32 -23.12
C VAL A 39 14.73 -9.60 -22.75
N THR A 40 15.41 -9.62 -21.62
CA THR A 40 16.10 -10.84 -21.11
C THR A 40 15.16 -11.73 -20.32
N THR A 41 15.51 -13.01 -20.13
CA THR A 41 14.75 -13.95 -19.29
C THR A 41 14.45 -13.41 -17.90
N ARG A 42 15.42 -12.71 -17.28
CA ARG A 42 15.25 -12.11 -15.95
C ARG A 42 14.23 -10.98 -15.98
N MET A 43 14.34 -10.07 -16.94
CA MET A 43 13.38 -8.96 -17.09
C MET A 43 11.96 -9.46 -17.37
N VAL A 44 11.81 -10.57 -18.10
CA VAL A 44 10.52 -11.25 -18.28
C VAL A 44 10.01 -11.82 -16.95
N ALA A 45 10.87 -12.45 -16.16
CA ALA A 45 10.52 -13.01 -14.86
C ALA A 45 10.05 -11.91 -13.88
N ASP A 46 10.78 -10.79 -13.82
CA ASP A 46 10.45 -9.62 -12.99
C ASP A 46 9.14 -8.95 -13.43
N TYR A 47 8.90 -8.88 -14.74
CA TYR A 47 7.66 -8.33 -15.29
C TYR A 47 6.43 -9.14 -14.85
N PHE A 48 6.49 -10.46 -15.00
CA PHE A 48 5.39 -11.36 -14.65
C PHE A 48 5.35 -11.77 -13.17
N GLU A 49 6.29 -11.28 -12.35
CA GLU A 49 6.38 -11.60 -10.91
C GLU A 49 6.52 -13.11 -10.65
N VAL A 50 7.33 -13.77 -11.49
CA VAL A 50 7.62 -15.22 -11.41
C VAL A 50 9.11 -15.46 -11.28
N THR A 51 9.49 -16.66 -10.82
CA THR A 51 10.91 -17.03 -10.78
C THR A 51 11.48 -17.27 -12.19
N GLU A 52 12.77 -16.96 -12.40
CA GLU A 52 13.47 -17.29 -13.65
C GLU A 52 13.38 -18.79 -14.01
N ARG A 53 13.29 -19.67 -13.01
CA ARG A 53 13.12 -21.11 -13.21
C ARG A 53 11.79 -21.46 -13.89
N THR A 54 10.73 -20.71 -13.61
CA THR A 54 9.42 -20.90 -14.26
C THR A 54 9.50 -20.50 -15.73
N VAL A 55 10.14 -19.37 -16.04
CA VAL A 55 10.35 -18.93 -17.43
C VAL A 55 11.23 -19.92 -18.18
N ASN A 56 12.32 -20.40 -17.59
CA ASN A 56 13.20 -21.40 -18.22
C ASN A 56 12.47 -22.74 -18.49
N ARG A 57 11.62 -23.22 -17.57
CA ARG A 57 10.80 -24.42 -17.79
C ARG A 57 9.79 -24.22 -18.92
N LEU A 58 9.21 -23.02 -19.02
CA LEU A 58 8.31 -22.68 -20.12
C LEU A 58 9.05 -22.68 -21.47
N MET A 59 10.25 -22.10 -21.51
CA MET A 59 11.11 -22.10 -22.70
C MET A 59 11.46 -23.52 -23.16
N GLN A 60 11.71 -24.44 -22.23
CA GLN A 60 12.01 -25.83 -22.56
C GLN A 60 10.82 -26.56 -23.18
N ARG A 61 9.59 -26.28 -22.70
CA ARG A 61 8.36 -26.95 -23.15
C ARG A 61 7.76 -26.37 -24.43
N HIS A 62 7.95 -25.07 -24.68
CA HIS A 62 7.32 -24.34 -25.79
C HIS A 62 8.36 -23.64 -26.67
N ARG A 63 9.51 -24.27 -26.88
CA ARG A 63 10.65 -23.65 -27.57
C ARG A 63 10.33 -23.24 -29.01
N GLU A 64 9.66 -24.11 -29.75
CA GLU A 64 9.32 -23.87 -31.17
C GLU A 64 8.41 -22.66 -31.31
N GLU A 65 7.30 -22.64 -30.55
CA GLU A 65 6.33 -21.54 -30.54
C GLU A 65 6.95 -20.20 -30.10
N LEU A 66 7.87 -20.22 -29.12
CA LEU A 66 8.55 -19.01 -28.68
C LEU A 66 9.59 -18.52 -29.69
N THR A 67 10.27 -19.43 -30.40
CA THR A 67 11.28 -19.08 -31.42
C THR A 67 10.61 -18.45 -32.64
N GLU A 68 9.47 -19.01 -33.08
CA GLU A 68 8.64 -18.43 -34.15
C GLU A 68 8.13 -17.02 -33.79
N ASN A 69 7.82 -16.79 -32.52
CA ASN A 69 7.39 -15.49 -32.02
C ASN A 69 8.55 -14.56 -31.62
N GLY A 70 9.77 -14.88 -32.05
CA GLY A 70 10.93 -13.98 -31.94
C GLY A 70 11.74 -14.13 -30.64
N MET A 71 11.76 -15.32 -30.02
CA MET A 71 12.75 -15.69 -29.02
C MET A 71 14.03 -16.18 -29.70
N ARG A 72 15.18 -15.64 -29.30
CA ARG A 72 16.50 -16.08 -29.80
C ARG A 72 17.43 -16.38 -28.64
N THR A 73 18.16 -17.50 -28.73
CA THR A 73 19.20 -17.85 -27.74
C THR A 73 20.56 -17.59 -28.35
N LEU A 74 21.26 -16.58 -27.85
CA LEU A 74 22.63 -16.26 -28.25
C LEU A 74 23.62 -17.16 -27.50
N ARG A 75 24.63 -17.68 -28.20
CA ARG A 75 25.70 -18.52 -27.65
C ARG A 75 27.07 -18.12 -28.22
N GLY A 76 28.14 -18.31 -27.44
CA GLY A 76 29.52 -18.21 -27.94
C GLY A 76 29.87 -16.85 -28.55
N SER A 77 30.37 -16.83 -29.78
CA SER A 77 30.84 -15.62 -30.49
C SER A 77 29.73 -14.59 -30.75
N GLU A 78 28.49 -15.03 -30.98
CA GLU A 78 27.34 -14.12 -31.15
C GLU A 78 26.97 -13.41 -29.84
N LEU A 79 27.16 -14.07 -28.70
CA LEU A 79 26.96 -13.46 -27.39
C LEU A 79 28.05 -12.43 -27.10
N GLU A 80 29.30 -12.70 -27.48
CA GLU A 80 30.41 -11.75 -27.34
C GLU A 80 30.27 -10.54 -28.28
N LEU A 81 29.81 -10.73 -29.51
CA LEU A 81 29.45 -9.62 -30.42
C LEU A 81 28.28 -8.79 -29.88
N PHE A 82 27.22 -9.42 -29.40
CA PHE A 82 26.09 -8.72 -28.79
C PHE A 82 26.49 -7.98 -27.51
N LYS A 83 27.37 -8.57 -26.69
CA LYS A 83 27.95 -7.86 -25.55
C LYS A 83 28.79 -6.67 -26.01
N ARG A 84 29.60 -6.84 -27.05
CA ARG A 84 30.48 -5.79 -27.56
C ARG A 84 29.72 -4.60 -28.16
N ASP A 85 28.70 -4.87 -28.95
CA ASP A 85 28.02 -3.84 -29.73
C ASP A 85 26.77 -3.28 -29.03
N THR A 86 26.11 -4.08 -28.19
CA THR A 86 24.85 -3.70 -27.49
C THR A 86 25.04 -3.44 -25.99
N LEU A 87 25.91 -4.19 -25.30
CA LEU A 87 26.11 -4.06 -23.84
C LEU A 87 27.37 -3.28 -23.44
N SER A 88 28.36 -3.08 -24.34
CA SER A 88 29.61 -2.34 -23.99
C SER A 88 29.44 -0.84 -23.91
N LEU A 89 28.28 -0.35 -24.34
CA LEU A 89 27.92 1.05 -24.27
C LEU A 89 27.33 1.42 -22.91
N PHE A 90 27.21 0.45 -21.98
CA PHE A 90 26.71 0.61 -20.62
C PHE A 90 27.38 -0.31 -19.59
N PRO A 91 28.42 0.18 -18.89
CA PRO A 91 29.17 -0.64 -17.94
C PRO A 91 28.42 -0.93 -16.61
N GLU A 92 27.43 -0.13 -16.20
CA GLU A 92 27.11 0.00 -14.77
C GLU A 92 25.80 -0.62 -14.25
N SER A 93 24.99 -1.36 -15.02
CA SER A 93 23.65 -1.75 -14.47
C SER A 93 23.14 -3.16 -14.69
N TYR A 94 23.94 -4.12 -15.15
CA TYR A 94 23.48 -5.52 -15.22
C TYR A 94 24.56 -6.50 -14.74
N PRO A 95 24.36 -7.21 -13.61
CA PRO A 95 25.29 -8.23 -13.15
C PRO A 95 25.32 -9.38 -14.16
N GLN A 96 26.42 -9.49 -14.91
CA GLN A 96 26.66 -10.60 -15.84
C GLN A 96 27.06 -11.84 -15.06
N PRO A 97 26.34 -12.96 -15.23
CA PRO A 97 27.00 -14.12 -15.84
C PRO A 97 26.03 -15.11 -16.52
N ARG A 98 26.35 -15.52 -17.77
CA ARG A 98 26.25 -16.91 -18.29
C ARG A 98 26.60 -16.96 -19.77
N SER A 99 27.13 -18.12 -20.20
CA SER A 99 27.59 -18.42 -21.56
C SER A 99 26.49 -18.46 -22.63
N ASN A 100 25.21 -18.33 -22.23
CA ASN A 100 24.05 -18.32 -23.12
C ASN A 100 23.03 -17.28 -22.62
N LEU A 101 22.57 -16.39 -23.50
CA LEU A 101 21.55 -15.36 -23.19
C LEU A 101 20.33 -15.56 -24.09
N ALA A 102 19.14 -15.61 -23.50
CA ALA A 102 17.90 -15.62 -24.26
C ALA A 102 17.30 -14.21 -24.35
N LEU A 103 17.03 -13.81 -25.58
CA LEU A 103 16.42 -12.53 -25.94
C LEU A 103 14.99 -12.77 -26.41
N PHE A 104 14.08 -11.96 -25.89
CA PHE A 104 12.66 -12.01 -26.20
C PHE A 104 12.25 -10.69 -26.84
N THR A 105 11.68 -10.72 -28.04
CA THR A 105 10.95 -9.57 -28.58
C THR A 105 9.63 -9.38 -27.82
N ARG A 106 8.98 -8.22 -27.97
CA ARG A 106 7.66 -7.94 -27.36
C ARG A 106 6.62 -9.02 -27.68
N ARG A 107 6.67 -9.61 -28.88
CA ARG A 107 5.81 -10.73 -29.30
C ARG A 107 6.10 -12.01 -28.53
N ALA A 108 7.37 -12.33 -28.32
CA ALA A 108 7.76 -13.47 -27.51
C ALA A 108 7.34 -13.28 -26.04
N VAL A 109 7.45 -12.06 -25.49
CA VAL A 109 6.97 -11.73 -24.13
C VAL A 109 5.45 -11.88 -24.02
N LEU A 110 4.70 -11.43 -25.04
CA LEU A 110 3.25 -11.64 -25.10
C LEU A 110 2.90 -13.14 -25.14
N ASN A 111 3.65 -13.93 -25.90
CA ASN A 111 3.46 -15.37 -25.94
C ASN A 111 3.73 -16.05 -24.59
N VAL A 112 4.76 -15.59 -23.87
CA VAL A 112 5.01 -16.01 -22.48
C VAL A 112 3.81 -15.67 -21.57
N ALA A 113 3.19 -14.48 -21.70
CA ALA A 113 1.99 -14.13 -20.94
C ALA A 113 0.83 -15.10 -21.20
N MET A 114 0.65 -15.51 -22.46
CA MET A 114 -0.43 -16.42 -22.83
C MET A 114 -0.23 -17.83 -22.25
N LEU A 115 1.01 -18.28 -22.12
CA LEU A 115 1.37 -19.61 -21.64
C LEU A 115 1.56 -19.71 -20.11
N LEU A 116 1.77 -18.59 -19.40
CA LEU A 116 2.01 -18.57 -17.95
C LEU A 116 0.71 -18.74 -17.15
N ARG A 117 0.50 -19.89 -16.51
CA ARG A 117 -0.69 -20.12 -15.68
C ARG A 117 -0.71 -19.30 -14.39
N ASP A 118 0.39 -19.29 -13.67
CA ASP A 118 0.43 -18.90 -12.25
C ASP A 118 0.96 -17.47 -12.03
N SER A 119 0.55 -16.52 -12.87
CA SER A 119 0.91 -15.10 -12.73
C SER A 119 -0.31 -14.22 -12.85
N ASP A 120 -0.56 -13.38 -11.85
CA ASP A 120 -1.66 -12.41 -11.85
C ASP A 120 -1.50 -11.39 -12.99
N VAL A 121 -0.26 -10.99 -13.29
CA VAL A 121 0.05 -10.09 -14.39
C VAL A 121 -0.26 -10.76 -15.73
N ALA A 122 0.16 -12.02 -15.92
CA ALA A 122 -0.15 -12.78 -17.13
C ALA A 122 -1.65 -13.01 -17.31
N ARG A 123 -2.36 -13.26 -16.19
CA ARG A 123 -3.82 -13.38 -16.16
C ARG A 123 -4.49 -12.13 -16.72
N ARG A 124 -4.14 -10.96 -16.18
CA ARG A 124 -4.66 -9.66 -16.63
C ARG A 124 -4.37 -9.38 -18.10
N VAL A 125 -3.18 -9.74 -18.59
CA VAL A 125 -2.84 -9.61 -20.02
C VAL A 125 -3.75 -10.49 -20.89
N ARG A 126 -3.99 -11.75 -20.51
CA ARG A 126 -4.91 -12.64 -21.24
C ARG A 126 -6.34 -12.12 -21.27
N THR A 127 -6.86 -11.65 -20.13
CA THR A 127 -8.20 -11.06 -20.04
C THR A 127 -8.33 -9.87 -20.99
N TYR A 128 -7.35 -8.96 -20.96
CA TYR A 128 -7.35 -7.78 -21.82
C TYR A 128 -7.27 -8.12 -23.32
N LEU A 129 -6.47 -9.13 -23.70
CA LEU A 129 -6.37 -9.59 -25.08
C LEU A 129 -7.70 -10.14 -25.61
N LEU A 130 -8.39 -10.94 -24.80
CA LEU A 130 -9.68 -11.55 -25.17
C LEU A 130 -10.79 -10.50 -25.24
N ASP A 131 -10.84 -9.58 -24.28
CA ASP A 131 -11.81 -8.48 -24.29
C ASP A 131 -11.60 -7.58 -25.52
N ALA A 132 -10.35 -7.24 -25.83
CA ALA A 132 -10.00 -6.45 -27.01
C ALA A 132 -10.26 -7.21 -28.34
N GLU A 133 -10.17 -8.55 -28.37
CA GLU A 133 -10.54 -9.35 -29.55
C GLU A 133 -12.05 -9.33 -29.76
N GLN A 134 -12.83 -9.44 -28.68
CA GLN A 134 -14.29 -9.42 -28.71
C GLN A 134 -14.82 -8.06 -29.18
N THR A 135 -14.26 -6.95 -28.68
CA THR A 135 -14.61 -5.60 -29.15
C THR A 135 -14.24 -5.38 -30.61
N GLY A 136 -13.14 -5.99 -31.08
CA GLY A 136 -12.70 -5.93 -32.48
C GLY A 136 -13.55 -6.78 -33.45
N ARG A 137 -14.12 -7.91 -33.00
CA ARG A 137 -15.02 -8.75 -33.80
C ARG A 137 -16.45 -8.21 -33.87
N ALA A 138 -16.89 -7.42 -32.89
CA ALA A 138 -18.24 -6.86 -32.82
C ALA A 138 -18.46 -5.59 -33.67
N ALA A 139 -17.41 -5.05 -34.31
CA ALA A 139 -17.53 -3.85 -35.15
C ALA A 139 -17.65 -4.21 -36.65
N PRO A 140 -18.64 -3.68 -37.39
CA PRO A 140 -18.65 -3.77 -38.85
C PRO A 140 -17.46 -2.98 -39.43
N ARG A 141 -16.84 -3.51 -40.48
CA ARG A 141 -15.70 -2.87 -41.16
C ARG A 141 -16.15 -1.57 -41.87
N THR A 142 -15.43 -0.48 -41.59
CA THR A 142 -15.31 0.86 -42.25
C THR A 142 -16.08 2.05 -41.63
N PRO A 143 -15.59 3.31 -41.81
CA PRO A 143 -14.22 3.83 -41.67
C PRO A 143 -14.08 4.76 -40.43
N ARG A 144 -12.82 5.07 -40.06
CA ARG A 144 -12.41 5.86 -38.87
C ARG A 144 -13.37 7.03 -38.51
N PRO A 145 -13.85 7.11 -37.26
CA PRO A 145 -14.26 8.37 -36.66
C PRO A 145 -13.13 8.95 -35.78
N GLY A 146 -13.09 10.28 -35.69
CA GLY A 146 -12.06 11.06 -35.00
C GLY A 146 -12.00 10.89 -33.48
N PRO A 147 -11.03 11.52 -32.80
CA PRO A 147 -10.69 11.21 -31.43
C PRO A 147 -11.75 11.76 -30.46
N GLY A 148 -12.48 10.85 -29.79
CA GLY A 148 -13.31 11.09 -28.60
C GLY A 148 -12.70 10.41 -27.35
N PRO A 149 -13.10 10.81 -26.14
CA PRO A 149 -12.18 11.21 -25.08
C PRO A 149 -11.54 10.05 -24.30
N ARG A 150 -10.27 10.25 -23.95
CA ARG A 150 -9.39 9.33 -23.23
C ARG A 150 -9.75 9.32 -21.74
N ALA A 151 -9.92 8.13 -21.18
CA ALA A 151 -9.88 7.90 -19.73
C ALA A 151 -8.59 7.14 -19.39
N GLY A 152 -7.83 7.66 -18.42
CA GLY A 152 -6.80 6.88 -17.70
C GLY A 152 -5.36 6.98 -18.19
N SER A 153 -4.88 8.17 -18.55
CA SER A 153 -3.45 8.50 -18.42
C SER A 153 -3.38 9.97 -18.03
N GLY A 154 -2.89 10.27 -16.82
CA GLY A 154 -2.48 11.65 -16.52
C GLY A 154 -1.55 12.14 -17.64
N PRO A 155 -1.63 13.43 -18.03
CA PRO A 155 -0.79 13.94 -19.08
C PRO A 155 0.66 13.67 -18.66
N VAL A 156 1.41 12.96 -19.51
CA VAL A 156 2.87 12.99 -19.39
C VAL A 156 3.22 14.46 -19.36
N ASP A 157 3.85 14.92 -18.29
CA ASP A 157 4.13 16.33 -18.07
C ASP A 157 4.86 16.86 -19.32
N GLU A 158 4.21 17.80 -20.01
CA GLU A 158 4.63 18.28 -21.33
C GLU A 158 6.03 18.90 -21.26
N SER A 159 6.44 19.32 -20.05
CA SER A 159 7.78 19.81 -19.73
C SER A 159 8.86 18.72 -19.82
N VAL A 160 8.57 17.49 -19.39
CA VAL A 160 9.50 16.36 -19.45
C VAL A 160 9.68 15.92 -20.90
N VAL A 161 8.59 15.91 -21.68
CA VAL A 161 8.65 15.61 -23.12
C VAL A 161 9.46 16.65 -23.87
N ARG A 162 9.25 17.95 -23.61
CA ARG A 162 10.03 19.03 -24.23
C ARG A 162 11.51 18.99 -23.86
N SER A 163 11.83 18.69 -22.60
CA SER A 163 13.21 18.57 -22.13
C SER A 163 13.92 17.38 -22.78
N LEU A 164 13.21 16.26 -22.94
CA LEU A 164 13.74 15.09 -23.63
C LEU A 164 13.98 15.37 -25.13
N ILE A 165 13.07 16.09 -25.79
CA ILE A 165 13.20 16.48 -27.21
C ILE A 165 14.42 17.40 -27.40
N ALA A 166 14.55 18.47 -26.61
CA ALA A 166 15.67 19.40 -26.73
C ALA A 166 17.03 18.72 -26.48
N TRP A 167 17.08 17.81 -25.50
CA TRP A 167 18.27 17.04 -25.21
C TRP A 167 18.62 16.03 -26.32
N LEU A 168 17.61 15.39 -26.93
CA LEU A 168 17.82 14.50 -28.08
C LEU A 168 18.33 15.26 -29.30
N ASP A 169 17.81 16.46 -29.58
CA ASP A 169 18.23 17.30 -30.70
C ASP A 169 19.72 17.68 -30.57
N GLU A 170 20.16 18.09 -29.38
CA GLU A 170 21.56 18.45 -29.12
C GLU A 170 22.50 17.24 -29.26
N ARG A 171 22.05 16.06 -28.83
CA ARG A 171 22.86 14.84 -28.88
C ARG A 171 22.95 14.24 -30.29
N ILE A 172 21.87 14.32 -31.07
CA ILE A 172 21.87 13.95 -32.49
C ILE A 172 22.85 14.86 -33.25
N ALA A 173 22.83 16.17 -32.98
CA ALA A 173 23.76 17.11 -33.59
C ALA A 173 25.24 16.77 -33.29
N GLN A 174 25.56 16.43 -32.03
CA GLN A 174 26.90 15.99 -31.62
C GLN A 174 27.33 14.69 -32.32
N SER A 175 26.46 13.68 -32.37
CA SER A 175 26.80 12.40 -33.00
C SER A 175 27.00 12.51 -34.51
N VAL A 176 26.24 13.38 -35.20
CA VAL A 176 26.42 13.67 -36.62
C VAL A 176 27.75 14.40 -36.86
N ALA A 177 28.11 15.35 -35.99
CA ALA A 177 29.39 16.08 -36.07
C ALA A 177 30.60 15.16 -35.85
N GLU A 178 30.54 14.24 -34.88
CA GLU A 178 31.62 13.28 -34.61
C GLU A 178 31.84 12.28 -35.76
N GLN A 179 30.79 11.92 -36.51
CA GLN A 179 30.90 11.04 -37.68
C GLN A 179 31.44 11.79 -38.90
N HIS A 180 31.04 13.05 -39.11
CA HIS A 180 31.62 13.92 -40.14
C HIS A 180 33.13 14.11 -39.94
N ALA A 181 33.59 14.21 -38.68
CA ALA A 181 35.00 14.34 -38.35
C ALA A 181 35.84 13.08 -38.68
N ARG A 182 35.22 11.88 -38.72
CA ARG A 182 35.91 10.61 -39.02
C ARG A 182 36.07 10.33 -40.51
N HIS A 183 35.30 10.99 -41.37
CA HIS A 183 35.38 10.85 -42.83
C HIS A 183 35.38 12.23 -43.52
N PRO A 184 36.55 12.91 -43.62
CA PRO A 184 36.63 14.30 -44.10
C PRO A 184 36.49 14.46 -45.62
N SER A 185 36.70 13.40 -46.39
CA SER A 185 36.78 13.44 -47.85
C SER A 185 35.62 12.66 -48.50
N GLY A 186 34.61 13.42 -48.95
CA GLY A 186 33.79 13.05 -50.12
C GLY A 186 32.34 12.63 -49.87
N PHE A 187 31.45 13.57 -49.54
CA PHE A 187 30.03 13.45 -49.88
C PHE A 187 29.84 13.82 -51.38
N GLN A 188 30.26 12.93 -52.29
CA GLN A 188 29.86 12.98 -53.69
C GLN A 188 29.15 11.67 -54.04
N GLY A 189 27.83 11.76 -54.23
CA GLY A 189 26.94 10.62 -54.49
C GLY A 189 26.38 10.05 -53.20
N VAL A 190 25.29 10.62 -52.69
CA VAL A 190 24.58 10.09 -51.53
C VAL A 190 23.85 8.81 -51.95
N ASP A 191 24.41 7.66 -51.62
CA ASP A 191 23.64 6.42 -51.59
C ASP A 191 22.68 6.51 -50.39
N GLU A 192 21.39 6.72 -50.69
CA GLU A 192 20.28 6.85 -49.74
C GLU A 192 20.27 5.68 -48.73
N THR A 193 20.81 4.52 -49.11
CA THR A 193 20.93 3.34 -48.25
C THR A 193 22.02 3.43 -47.18
N LEU A 194 23.10 4.20 -47.41
CA LEU A 194 24.18 4.41 -46.45
C LEU A 194 23.77 5.45 -45.40
N VAL A 195 23.16 6.55 -45.86
CA VAL A 195 22.60 7.58 -44.96
C VAL A 195 21.49 7.01 -44.09
N ARG A 196 20.61 6.18 -44.64
CA ARG A 196 19.58 5.47 -43.86
C ARG A 196 20.19 4.55 -42.80
N ARG A 197 21.26 3.80 -43.14
CA ARG A 197 21.96 2.92 -42.18
C ARG A 197 22.64 3.72 -41.06
N LEU A 198 23.34 4.80 -41.40
CA LEU A 198 23.97 5.66 -40.39
C LEU A 198 22.94 6.34 -39.48
N ALA A 199 21.82 6.79 -40.06
CA ALA A 199 20.71 7.37 -39.30
C ALA A 199 20.07 6.33 -38.37
N GLU A 200 19.80 5.11 -38.86
CA GLU A 200 19.28 4.01 -38.05
C GLU A 200 20.24 3.61 -36.91
N GLU A 201 21.55 3.54 -37.15
CA GLU A 201 22.55 3.26 -36.12
C GLU A 201 22.66 4.37 -35.09
N THR A 202 22.61 5.63 -35.53
CA THR A 202 22.67 6.80 -34.64
C THR A 202 21.42 6.87 -33.77
N VAL A 203 20.23 6.72 -34.36
CA VAL A 203 18.95 6.73 -33.64
C VAL A 203 18.87 5.55 -32.66
N ARG A 204 19.22 4.34 -33.10
CA ARG A 204 19.30 3.16 -32.21
C ARG A 204 20.30 3.39 -31.09
N GLY A 205 21.45 3.98 -31.41
CA GLY A 205 22.50 4.33 -30.47
C GLY A 205 22.04 5.33 -29.43
N VAL A 206 21.31 6.39 -29.79
CA VAL A 206 20.85 7.44 -28.87
C VAL A 206 19.69 6.95 -27.99
N ILE A 207 18.70 6.27 -28.60
CA ILE A 207 17.57 5.66 -27.87
C ILE A 207 18.11 4.67 -26.84
N GLY A 208 19.04 3.83 -27.28
CA GLY A 208 19.65 2.85 -26.42
C GLY A 208 20.54 3.43 -25.35
N ARG A 209 21.41 4.38 -25.71
CA ARG A 209 22.40 5.01 -24.83
C ARG A 209 21.81 5.91 -23.75
N THR A 210 20.55 6.29 -23.89
CA THR A 210 20.05 7.35 -23.00
C THR A 210 18.59 7.23 -22.64
N ILE A 211 17.71 6.99 -23.61
CA ILE A 211 16.27 6.96 -23.34
C ILE A 211 15.91 5.71 -22.54
N VAL A 212 16.41 4.53 -22.96
CA VAL A 212 16.08 3.27 -22.28
C VAL A 212 16.55 3.23 -20.81
N PRO A 213 17.79 3.61 -20.46
CA PRO A 213 18.21 3.68 -19.06
C PRO A 213 17.38 4.64 -18.22
N LEU A 214 17.08 5.84 -18.73
CA LEU A 214 16.28 6.83 -18.02
C LEU A 214 14.86 6.32 -17.76
N LEU A 215 14.24 5.69 -18.76
CA LEU A 215 12.93 5.05 -18.60
C LEU A 215 12.98 3.90 -17.60
N ASN A 216 14.01 3.05 -17.65
CA ASN A 216 14.17 1.95 -16.69
C ASN A 216 14.37 2.47 -15.26
N GLN A 217 15.17 3.52 -15.07
CA GLN A 217 15.37 4.15 -13.77
C GLN A 217 14.07 4.79 -13.24
N ALA A 218 13.29 5.44 -14.11
CA ALA A 218 12.00 6.02 -13.74
C ALA A 218 10.95 4.94 -13.37
N ILE A 219 10.95 3.81 -14.09
CA ILE A 219 10.10 2.66 -13.74
C ILE A 219 10.49 2.12 -12.36
N GLU A 220 11.79 1.96 -12.10
CA GLU A 220 12.27 1.42 -10.83
C GLU A 220 12.00 2.38 -9.66
N SER A 221 12.20 3.68 -9.84
CA SER A 221 11.86 4.67 -8.81
C SER A 221 10.37 4.71 -8.50
N GLN A 222 9.51 4.58 -9.51
CA GLN A 222 8.07 4.46 -9.27
C GLN A 222 7.66 3.16 -8.55
N ARG A 223 8.37 2.05 -8.80
CA ARG A 223 8.13 0.79 -8.08
C ARG A 223 8.45 0.93 -6.60
N GLU A 224 9.59 1.55 -6.28
CA GLU A 224 10.01 1.79 -4.90
C GLU A 224 8.99 2.67 -4.14
N VAL A 225 8.56 3.78 -4.76
CA VAL A 225 7.54 4.66 -4.17
C VAL A 225 6.23 3.91 -3.91
N ARG A 226 5.79 3.06 -4.85
CA ARG A 226 4.56 2.26 -4.66
C ARG A 226 4.70 1.23 -3.55
N ARG A 227 5.88 0.62 -3.38
CA ARG A 227 6.14 -0.30 -2.26
C ARG A 227 6.04 0.43 -0.94
N GLN A 228 6.69 1.58 -0.81
CA GLN A 228 6.67 2.37 0.41
C GLN A 228 5.23 2.81 0.79
N LEU A 229 4.43 3.19 -0.22
CA LEU A 229 3.03 3.54 0.01
C LEU A 229 2.22 2.35 0.54
N ALA A 230 2.42 1.15 -0.01
CA ALA A 230 1.74 -0.06 0.44
C ALA A 230 2.13 -0.46 1.87
N GLU A 231 3.40 -0.31 2.25
CA GLU A 231 3.89 -0.52 3.62
C GLU A 231 3.24 0.47 4.60
N ASN A 232 3.25 1.76 4.25
CA ASN A 232 2.62 2.80 5.07
C ASN A 232 1.11 2.58 5.23
N GLU A 233 0.40 2.13 4.17
CA GLU A 233 -1.02 1.78 4.25
C GLU A 233 -1.27 0.60 5.20
N ALA A 234 -0.42 -0.43 5.17
CA ALA A 234 -0.52 -1.57 6.08
C ALA A 234 -0.29 -1.16 7.55
N GLU A 235 0.72 -0.32 7.81
CA GLU A 235 0.97 0.24 9.15
C GLU A 235 -0.23 1.08 9.64
N MET A 236 -0.79 1.92 8.78
CA MET A 236 -1.97 2.73 9.10
C MET A 236 -3.20 1.87 9.45
N ILE A 237 -3.42 0.76 8.75
CA ILE A 237 -4.50 -0.19 9.07
C ILE A 237 -4.27 -0.81 10.45
N GLN A 238 -3.04 -1.23 10.75
CA GLN A 238 -2.69 -1.82 12.03
C GLN A 238 -2.87 -0.80 13.17
N LEU A 239 -2.42 0.44 12.99
CA LEU A 239 -2.56 1.49 13.99
C LEU A 239 -4.04 1.82 14.25
N ARG A 240 -4.86 1.93 13.20
CA ARG A 240 -6.32 2.13 13.33
C ARG A 240 -7.00 1.00 14.09
N ARG A 241 -6.55 -0.24 13.92
CA ARG A 241 -7.06 -1.39 14.66
C ARG A 241 -6.72 -1.28 16.15
N VAL A 242 -5.46 -1.00 16.48
CA VAL A 242 -5.00 -0.81 17.86
C VAL A 242 -5.76 0.33 18.55
N LEU A 243 -5.96 1.46 17.85
CA LEU A 243 -6.76 2.58 18.37
C LEU A 243 -8.21 2.16 18.66
N ARG A 244 -8.86 1.41 17.78
CA ARG A 244 -10.22 0.88 18.02
C ARG A 244 -10.27 -0.09 19.20
N GLU A 245 -9.27 -0.93 19.36
CA GLU A 245 -9.17 -1.87 20.49
C GLU A 245 -8.99 -1.10 21.81
N HIS A 246 -8.18 -0.04 21.82
CA HIS A 246 -8.05 0.88 22.96
C HIS A 246 -9.34 1.66 23.26
N GLU A 247 -10.03 2.18 22.25
CA GLU A 247 -11.32 2.85 22.39
C GLU A 247 -12.42 1.90 22.90
N ALA A 248 -12.44 0.65 22.42
CA ALA A 248 -13.38 -0.36 22.88
C ALA A 248 -13.12 -0.76 24.35
N ALA A 249 -11.86 -0.88 24.75
CA ALA A 249 -11.48 -1.07 26.16
C ALA A 249 -11.86 0.15 27.04
N GLY A 250 -11.91 1.34 26.46
CA GLY A 250 -12.40 2.58 27.07
C GLY A 250 -13.94 2.76 27.06
N SER A 251 -14.68 1.86 26.42
CA SER A 251 -16.13 2.05 26.21
C SER A 251 -16.97 1.80 27.46
N MET A 252 -18.10 2.51 27.59
CA MET A 252 -19.08 2.25 28.66
C MET A 252 -19.62 0.82 28.67
N ALA A 253 -19.62 0.13 27.52
CA ALA A 253 -20.02 -1.28 27.44
C ALA A 253 -19.05 -2.20 28.21
N ALA A 254 -17.75 -1.89 28.22
CA ALA A 254 -16.78 -2.62 29.01
C ALA A 254 -16.98 -2.36 30.51
N LEU A 255 -17.29 -1.12 30.91
CA LEU A 255 -17.61 -0.76 32.29
C LEU A 255 -18.90 -1.45 32.78
N ASP A 256 -19.92 -1.54 31.94
CA ASP A 256 -21.19 -2.22 32.26
C ASP A 256 -21.03 -3.75 32.40
N ALA A 257 -20.01 -4.33 31.76
CA ALA A 257 -19.74 -5.77 31.82
C ALA A 257 -18.96 -6.20 33.08
N MET A 258 -18.33 -5.26 33.78
CA MET A 258 -17.57 -5.54 35.01
C MET A 258 -18.51 -5.95 36.15
N ASN A 259 -18.11 -6.97 36.92
CA ASN A 259 -18.76 -7.23 38.20
C ASN A 259 -18.40 -6.13 39.23
N GLY A 260 -19.15 -6.04 40.34
CA GLY A 260 -18.96 -4.98 41.34
C GLY A 260 -17.51 -4.83 41.79
N ARG A 261 -16.83 -5.95 42.09
CA ARG A 261 -15.44 -5.95 42.57
C ARG A 261 -14.44 -5.54 41.48
N GLU A 262 -14.69 -5.91 40.23
CA GLU A 262 -13.89 -5.44 39.08
C GLU A 262 -14.07 -3.94 38.88
N PHE A 263 -15.30 -3.44 39.01
CA PHE A 263 -15.61 -2.03 38.88
C PHE A 263 -14.93 -1.18 39.98
N GLU A 264 -14.98 -1.63 41.24
CA GLU A 264 -14.29 -0.97 42.36
C GLU A 264 -12.77 -0.90 42.13
N ARG A 265 -12.16 -2.00 41.65
CA ARG A 265 -10.73 -2.04 41.31
C ARG A 265 -10.39 -1.12 40.15
N HIS A 266 -11.27 -1.03 39.16
CA HIS A 266 -11.11 -0.14 38.01
C HIS A 266 -11.18 1.33 38.43
N VAL A 267 -12.14 1.70 39.27
CA VAL A 267 -12.23 3.05 39.85
C VAL A 267 -10.99 3.37 40.70
N ALA A 268 -10.52 2.43 41.52
CA ALA A 268 -9.27 2.61 42.26
C ALA A 268 -8.06 2.80 41.33
N TRP A 269 -8.01 2.11 40.19
CA TRP A 269 -6.98 2.33 39.17
C TRP A 269 -7.06 3.74 38.57
N LEU A 270 -8.26 4.23 38.24
CA LEU A 270 -8.45 5.61 37.76
C LEU A 270 -8.00 6.66 38.78
N CYS A 271 -8.28 6.46 40.07
CA CYS A 271 -7.78 7.35 41.13
C CYS A 271 -6.23 7.38 41.15
N ARG A 272 -5.57 6.21 41.08
CA ARG A 272 -4.10 6.13 41.03
C ARG A 272 -3.53 6.79 39.78
N ARG A 273 -4.16 6.57 38.62
CA ARG A 273 -3.77 7.18 37.33
C ARG A 273 -3.75 8.70 37.43
N ASP A 274 -4.72 9.27 38.15
CA ASP A 274 -4.88 10.71 38.30
C ASP A 274 -4.05 11.30 39.46
N GLY A 275 -3.22 10.49 40.13
CA GLY A 275 -2.23 10.96 41.12
C GLY A 275 -2.61 10.72 42.58
N CYS A 276 -3.71 10.02 42.86
CA CYS A 276 -4.07 9.69 44.23
C CYS A 276 -3.09 8.68 44.85
N ALA A 277 -2.73 8.91 46.11
CA ALA A 277 -1.81 8.08 46.90
C ALA A 277 -2.56 7.16 47.87
N GLN A 278 -1.88 6.08 48.28
CA GLN A 278 -2.37 5.08 49.25
C GLN A 278 -3.77 4.54 48.93
N VAL A 279 -4.10 4.42 47.64
CA VAL A 279 -5.44 3.98 47.21
C VAL A 279 -5.64 2.50 47.54
N THR A 280 -6.60 2.20 48.40
CA THR A 280 -7.01 0.85 48.83
C THR A 280 -8.45 0.56 48.44
N VAL A 281 -8.68 -0.64 47.92
CA VAL A 281 -10.04 -1.18 47.68
C VAL A 281 -10.45 -1.91 48.95
N THR A 282 -11.55 -1.50 49.58
CA THR A 282 -12.16 -2.15 50.73
C THR A 282 -13.04 -3.30 50.23
N GLY A 283 -13.08 -4.42 50.94
CA GLY A 283 -13.76 -5.61 50.43
C GLY A 283 -14.31 -6.48 51.54
N GLY A 284 -15.62 -6.42 51.73
CA GLY A 284 -16.30 -7.28 52.70
C GLY A 284 -17.81 -7.05 52.70
N HIS A 285 -18.58 -8.13 52.64
CA HIS A 285 -20.01 -8.09 52.99
C HIS A 285 -20.10 -7.78 54.48
N GLY A 286 -20.38 -6.52 54.84
CA GLY A 286 -20.44 -6.05 56.22
C GLY A 286 -19.49 -4.91 56.58
N ASP A 287 -18.58 -4.52 55.69
CA ASP A 287 -17.73 -3.35 55.92
C ASP A 287 -18.44 -2.07 55.49
N ALA A 288 -18.19 -1.01 56.23
CA ALA A 288 -18.95 0.22 56.21
C ALA A 288 -18.84 1.00 54.89
N GLY A 289 -19.68 0.64 53.92
CA GLY A 289 -20.21 1.46 52.82
C GLY A 289 -19.26 2.09 51.80
N ALA A 290 -17.97 2.28 52.09
CA ALA A 290 -16.96 2.77 51.17
C ALA A 290 -16.31 1.60 50.44
N ASP A 291 -16.00 1.79 49.15
CA ASP A 291 -15.39 0.76 48.31
C ASP A 291 -13.94 1.10 47.93
N VAL A 292 -13.59 2.39 47.89
CA VAL A 292 -12.21 2.85 47.71
C VAL A 292 -11.89 3.98 48.68
N LEU A 293 -10.72 3.88 49.31
CA LEU A 293 -10.15 4.90 50.19
C LEU A 293 -8.80 5.32 49.64
N GLY A 294 -8.38 6.56 49.93
CA GLY A 294 -7.05 7.03 49.57
C GLY A 294 -6.84 8.51 49.91
N TYR A 295 -5.84 9.11 49.27
CA TYR A 295 -5.55 10.53 49.38
C TYR A 295 -5.38 11.14 47.99
N THR A 296 -5.91 12.32 47.76
CA THR A 296 -5.63 13.12 46.55
C THR A 296 -4.17 13.56 46.51
N ALA A 297 -3.72 14.12 45.39
CA ALA A 297 -2.34 14.57 45.22
C ALA A 297 -1.94 15.66 46.24
N ASP A 298 -2.89 16.49 46.67
CA ASP A 298 -2.72 17.54 47.68
C ASP A 298 -2.93 17.05 49.14
N GLY A 299 -3.15 15.74 49.34
CA GLY A 299 -3.21 15.12 50.66
C GLY A 299 -4.58 15.13 51.34
N ARG A 300 -5.65 15.51 50.64
CA ARG A 300 -7.03 15.42 51.15
C ARG A 300 -7.51 13.97 51.19
N ARG A 301 -8.30 13.61 52.20
CA ARG A 301 -8.85 12.25 52.35
C ARG A 301 -9.93 11.99 51.31
N LEU A 302 -9.68 10.99 50.47
CA LEU A 302 -10.58 10.55 49.42
C LEU A 302 -11.37 9.32 49.88
N VAL A 303 -12.70 9.40 49.72
CA VAL A 303 -13.62 8.28 49.88
C VAL A 303 -14.44 8.13 48.62
N VAL A 304 -14.52 6.90 48.11
CA VAL A 304 -15.31 6.56 46.94
C VAL A 304 -16.26 5.43 47.28
N GLN A 305 -17.52 5.61 46.89
CA GLN A 305 -18.49 4.53 46.81
C GLN A 305 -18.85 4.28 45.35
N CYS A 306 -18.84 3.02 44.97
CA CYS A 306 -19.17 2.50 43.66
C CYS A 306 -20.55 1.84 43.71
N LYS A 307 -21.50 2.34 42.93
CA LYS A 307 -22.78 1.67 42.70
C LYS A 307 -22.88 1.16 41.28
N ALA A 308 -22.54 -0.11 41.12
CA ALA A 308 -22.81 -0.89 39.91
C ALA A 308 -24.05 -1.76 40.14
N ARG A 309 -25.23 -1.31 39.69
CA ARG A 309 -26.42 -2.16 39.56
C ARG A 309 -27.18 -1.83 38.29
N THR A 310 -27.86 -2.84 37.79
CA THR A 310 -28.55 -2.99 36.50
C THR A 310 -29.08 -1.70 35.85
N PRO A 311 -29.14 -1.62 34.50
CA PRO A 311 -29.64 -0.46 33.75
C PRO A 311 -31.05 0.03 34.14
N SER A 312 -31.83 -0.80 34.84
CA SER A 312 -33.17 -0.52 35.35
C SER A 312 -33.20 0.20 36.70
N SER A 313 -32.06 0.35 37.38
CA SER A 313 -31.97 1.04 38.67
C SER A 313 -31.45 2.47 38.50
N SER A 314 -31.91 3.39 39.34
CA SER A 314 -31.43 4.77 39.39
C SER A 314 -30.89 5.08 40.78
N ILE A 315 -29.88 5.95 40.84
CA ILE A 315 -29.33 6.41 42.11
C ILE A 315 -30.26 7.49 42.66
N THR A 316 -30.83 7.22 43.83
CA THR A 316 -31.84 8.06 44.49
C THR A 316 -31.18 9.01 45.50
N SER A 317 -31.93 10.01 45.97
CA SER A 317 -31.48 10.89 47.05
C SER A 317 -31.18 10.13 48.34
N GLY A 318 -31.92 9.05 48.65
CA GLY A 318 -31.63 8.19 49.80
C GLY A 318 -30.26 7.51 49.73
N ASP A 319 -29.84 7.11 48.52
CA ASP A 319 -28.51 6.53 48.30
C ASP A 319 -27.40 7.56 48.58
N VAL A 320 -27.58 8.78 48.07
CA VAL A 320 -26.64 9.89 48.29
C VAL A 320 -26.61 10.27 49.77
N GLN A 321 -27.76 10.31 50.45
CA GLN A 321 -27.85 10.62 51.87
C GLN A 321 -27.10 9.61 52.74
N GLY A 322 -27.27 8.32 52.46
CA GLY A 322 -26.53 7.25 53.14
C GLY A 322 -25.01 7.39 52.95
N PHE A 323 -24.60 7.68 51.71
CA PHE A 323 -23.19 7.92 51.39
C PHE A 323 -22.61 9.13 52.13
N ILE A 324 -23.33 10.26 52.17
CA ILE A 324 -22.88 11.48 52.88
C ILE A 324 -22.62 11.19 54.36
N GLY A 325 -23.55 10.49 55.01
CA GLY A 325 -23.43 10.12 56.42
C GLY A 325 -22.15 9.34 56.69
N MET A 326 -21.93 8.29 55.90
CA MET A 326 -20.74 7.44 55.99
C MET A 326 -19.46 8.23 55.69
N ALA A 327 -19.40 8.94 54.56
CA ALA A 327 -18.18 9.65 54.12
C ALA A 327 -17.73 10.69 55.16
N ARG A 328 -18.66 11.42 55.78
CA ARG A 328 -18.33 12.48 56.75
C ARG A 328 -18.12 11.96 58.16
N LEU A 329 -19.03 11.13 58.68
CA LEU A 329 -19.02 10.76 60.10
C LEU A 329 -17.99 9.66 60.40
N GLU A 330 -17.82 8.73 59.48
CA GLU A 330 -16.95 7.56 59.69
C GLU A 330 -15.54 7.81 59.15
N TYR A 331 -15.45 8.22 57.88
CA TYR A 331 -14.17 8.35 57.20
C TYR A 331 -13.58 9.77 57.21
N LYS A 332 -14.36 10.77 57.64
CA LYS A 332 -13.96 12.19 57.66
C LYS A 332 -13.37 12.62 56.31
N ALA A 333 -14.09 12.27 55.23
CA ALA A 333 -13.69 12.55 53.86
C ALA A 333 -13.65 14.05 53.59
N ASP A 334 -12.55 14.49 52.98
CA ASP A 334 -12.41 15.83 52.41
C ASP A 334 -12.90 15.85 50.95
N VAL A 335 -12.74 14.72 50.24
CA VAL A 335 -13.22 14.48 48.89
C VAL A 335 -14.07 13.23 48.86
N ALA A 336 -15.33 13.37 48.47
CA ALA A 336 -16.29 12.27 48.41
C ALA A 336 -16.80 12.07 46.97
N LEU A 337 -16.55 10.87 46.42
CA LEU A 337 -17.01 10.47 45.10
C LEU A 337 -18.09 9.40 45.20
N LEU A 338 -19.22 9.61 44.54
CA LEU A 338 -20.22 8.56 44.32
C LEU A 338 -20.24 8.22 42.83
N VAL A 339 -19.71 7.05 42.49
CA VAL A 339 -19.47 6.61 41.10
C VAL A 339 -20.50 5.56 40.70
N ALA A 340 -21.21 5.80 39.60
CA ALA A 340 -22.22 4.85 39.12
C ALA A 340 -22.30 4.76 37.60
N THR A 341 -22.53 3.55 37.10
CA THR A 341 -22.89 3.28 35.70
C THR A 341 -24.38 3.54 35.41
N ALA A 342 -25.20 3.56 36.46
CA ALA A 342 -26.63 3.89 36.45
C ALA A 342 -26.88 5.41 36.48
N PRO A 343 -28.03 5.88 35.94
CA PRO A 343 -28.41 7.28 35.99
C PRO A 343 -28.75 7.74 37.41
N PHE A 344 -28.39 8.98 37.73
CA PHE A 344 -28.80 9.65 38.96
C PHE A 344 -30.15 10.33 38.76
N THR A 345 -31.03 10.27 39.77
CA THR A 345 -32.23 11.12 39.76
C THR A 345 -31.86 12.59 39.96
N ARG A 346 -32.74 13.50 39.54
CA ARG A 346 -32.52 14.94 39.72
C ARG A 346 -32.30 15.30 41.19
N ASP A 347 -33.07 14.70 42.09
CA ASP A 347 -32.96 14.94 43.53
C ASP A 347 -31.64 14.42 44.11
N ALA A 348 -31.14 13.29 43.59
CA ALA A 348 -29.83 12.75 43.96
C ALA A 348 -28.70 13.72 43.57
N LEU A 349 -28.73 14.26 42.34
CA LEU A 349 -27.74 15.24 41.88
C LEU A 349 -27.79 16.55 42.69
N LEU A 350 -29.00 17.05 42.97
CA LEU A 350 -29.18 18.25 43.80
C LEU A 350 -28.66 18.03 45.22
N MET A 351 -28.91 16.85 45.79
CA MET A 351 -28.41 16.48 47.11
C MET A 351 -26.87 16.36 47.12
N ALA A 352 -26.29 15.70 46.11
CA ALA A 352 -24.84 15.57 45.99
C ALA A 352 -24.17 16.94 45.93
N ALA A 353 -24.67 17.84 45.08
CA ALA A 353 -24.16 19.21 44.94
C ALA A 353 -24.25 20.01 46.25
N ARG A 354 -25.37 19.92 46.99
CA ARG A 354 -25.56 20.62 48.28
C ARG A 354 -24.59 20.18 49.37
N HIS A 355 -24.10 18.94 49.30
CA HIS A 355 -23.24 18.35 50.32
C HIS A 355 -21.81 18.09 49.83
N GLU A 356 -21.42 18.72 48.71
CA GLU A 356 -20.07 18.65 48.14
C GLU A 356 -19.62 17.21 47.81
N VAL A 357 -20.60 16.35 47.49
CA VAL A 357 -20.33 15.03 46.93
C VAL A 357 -20.26 15.15 45.42
N THR A 358 -19.20 14.64 44.81
CA THR A 358 -19.09 14.57 43.35
C THR A 358 -19.82 13.33 42.85
N ALA A 359 -20.97 13.53 42.24
CA ALA A 359 -21.69 12.47 41.54
C ALA A 359 -21.05 12.20 40.17
N VAL A 360 -20.28 11.11 40.09
CA VAL A 360 -19.65 10.68 38.84
C VAL A 360 -20.67 9.85 38.05
N HIS A 361 -21.54 10.57 37.34
CA HIS A 361 -22.57 9.98 36.48
C HIS A 361 -21.97 9.38 35.20
N ARG A 362 -22.74 8.55 34.50
CA ARG A 362 -22.32 7.79 33.32
C ARG A 362 -21.44 8.56 32.32
N GLY A 363 -21.88 9.73 31.84
CA GLY A 363 -21.08 10.53 30.89
C GLY A 363 -19.77 11.06 31.47
N LEU A 364 -19.73 11.40 32.76
CA LEU A 364 -18.51 11.83 33.45
C LEU A 364 -17.57 10.64 33.70
N LEU A 365 -18.12 9.47 34.04
CA LEU A 365 -17.37 8.23 34.18
C LEU A 365 -16.73 7.80 32.85
N GLU A 366 -17.47 7.89 31.74
CA GLU A 366 -16.95 7.60 30.40
C GLU A 366 -15.81 8.54 30.02
N ALA A 367 -15.99 9.84 30.22
CA ALA A 367 -14.94 10.82 29.97
C ALA A 367 -13.69 10.56 30.84
N TRP A 368 -13.90 10.25 32.13
CA TRP A 368 -12.83 9.92 33.06
C TRP A 368 -12.07 8.66 32.62
N ASN A 369 -12.81 7.62 32.21
CA ASN A 369 -12.26 6.38 31.68
C ASN A 369 -11.39 6.61 30.44
N ASN A 370 -11.84 7.50 29.54
CA ASN A 370 -11.16 7.89 28.32
C ASN A 370 -10.01 8.90 28.49
N GLY A 371 -9.62 9.20 29.73
CA GLY A 371 -8.42 9.98 30.03
C GLY A 371 -8.65 11.43 30.45
N ALA A 372 -9.89 11.91 30.49
CA ALA A 372 -10.18 13.17 31.18
C ALA A 372 -9.83 13.02 32.67
N LYS A 373 -9.47 14.11 33.35
CA LYS A 373 -9.22 14.11 34.80
C LYS A 373 -10.40 14.69 35.55
N LEU A 374 -10.66 14.18 36.75
CA LEU A 374 -11.61 14.79 37.68
C LEU A 374 -10.92 15.90 38.46
N ARG A 375 -11.36 17.15 38.27
CA ARG A 375 -10.78 18.33 38.97
C ARG A 375 -10.80 18.22 40.49
N VAL A 376 -11.70 17.43 41.06
CA VAL A 376 -11.79 17.24 42.52
C VAL A 376 -10.65 16.36 43.07
N LEU A 377 -9.94 15.63 42.21
CA LEU A 377 -8.81 14.77 42.55
C LEU A 377 -7.44 15.46 42.41
N GLU A 378 -7.41 16.61 41.72
CA GLU A 378 -6.27 17.53 41.67
C GLU A 378 -6.16 18.28 43.00
#